data_AF-I1V3D0-F1
#
_entry.id   AF-I1V3D0-F1
#
_cell.length_a   1.000
_cell.length_b   1.000
_cell.length_c   1.000
_cell.angle_alpha   90.00
_cell.angle_beta   90.00
_cell.angle_gamma   90.00
#
_symmetry.space_group_name_H-M   'P 1'
#
loop_
_entity.id
_entity.type
_entity.pdbx_description
1 polymer ?
#
loop_
_entity_poly.entity_id
_entity_poly.type
_entity_poly.pdbx_seq_one_letter_code
_entity_poly.pdbx_strand_id
1 'polypeptide(L)'
;RSIGIKYITSSRDYTEFYHDSQRFLNELNCSGFDVILNCLIGDFISLSMKLLKSGGKFIELGKREILIEEDLCKIRDDIYYYTIAFDKVVEENPNWFNNLCNKIAEDIEDGTIYPVPISLFNMHDENGISDGFRYLQKAQHIGKVVISNLSSVFSSDYKETYVITGGMG
;
A
#
# COMPACT_ATOMS: atom_id res chain seq x y z
N ARG A 1 -10.94 5.68 -12.96
CA ARG A 1 -11.95 6.68 -12.48
C ARG A 1 -13.10 6.04 -11.67
N SER A 2 -13.02 4.75 -11.29
CA SER A 2 -14.13 3.97 -10.70
C SER A 2 -14.12 3.82 -9.17
N ILE A 3 -13.21 4.47 -8.44
CA ILE A 3 -13.05 4.32 -6.98
C ILE A 3 -13.30 5.62 -6.20
N GLY A 4 -14.12 6.54 -6.74
CA GLY A 4 -14.50 7.78 -6.05
C GLY A 4 -13.41 8.86 -5.94
N ILE A 5 -12.21 8.62 -6.48
CA ILE A 5 -11.12 9.61 -6.51
C ILE A 5 -11.48 10.77 -7.46
N LYS A 6 -11.58 11.98 -6.89
CA LYS A 6 -11.87 13.23 -7.62
C LYS A 6 -10.60 13.98 -8.03
N TYR A 7 -9.57 13.93 -7.20
CA TYR A 7 -8.34 14.71 -7.36
C TYR A 7 -7.17 13.78 -7.67
N ILE A 8 -6.48 14.04 -8.78
CA ILE A 8 -5.34 13.25 -9.27
C ILE A 8 -4.30 14.23 -9.81
N THR A 9 -3.04 14.05 -9.43
CA THR A 9 -1.91 14.82 -9.94
C THR A 9 -0.68 13.91 -10.12
N SER A 10 0.40 14.47 -10.66
CA SER A 10 1.64 13.76 -10.98
C SER A 10 2.33 13.21 -9.74
N SER A 11 2.91 12.01 -9.87
CA SER A 11 3.86 11.44 -8.91
C SER A 11 5.29 11.41 -9.46
N ARG A 12 5.52 12.10 -10.58
CA ARG A 12 6.82 12.14 -11.30
C ARG A 12 7.38 13.55 -11.42
N ASP A 13 6.50 14.55 -11.38
CA ASP A 13 6.85 15.97 -11.37
C ASP A 13 6.34 16.58 -10.05
N TYR A 14 7.29 16.95 -9.18
CA TYR A 14 6.96 17.52 -7.88
C TYR A 14 6.40 18.95 -7.97
N THR A 15 6.69 19.67 -9.07
CA THR A 15 6.19 21.03 -9.29
C THR A 15 4.72 20.99 -9.70
N GLU A 16 4.38 20.10 -10.65
CA GLU A 16 2.99 19.84 -11.04
C GLU A 16 2.18 19.33 -9.84
N PHE A 17 2.72 18.34 -9.11
CA PHE A 17 2.11 17.80 -7.90
C PHE A 17 1.73 18.88 -6.89
N TYR A 18 2.66 19.78 -6.57
CA TYR A 18 2.46 20.80 -5.56
C TYR A 18 1.45 21.85 -6.03
N HIS A 19 1.57 22.33 -7.26
CA HIS A 19 0.66 23.31 -7.84
C HIS A 19 -0.78 22.79 -7.89
N ASP A 20 -0.98 21.57 -8.39
CA ASP A 20 -2.31 20.94 -8.44
C ASP A 20 -2.87 20.71 -7.04
N SER A 21 -2.05 20.25 -6.10
CA SER A 21 -2.48 20.04 -4.71
C SER A 21 -2.95 21.33 -4.04
N GLN A 22 -2.26 22.46 -4.28
CA GLN A 22 -2.70 23.78 -3.81
C GLN A 22 -4.05 24.17 -4.44
N ARG A 23 -4.21 23.91 -5.75
CA ARG A 23 -5.50 24.12 -6.42
C ARG A 23 -6.61 23.27 -5.79
N PHE A 24 -6.35 22.01 -5.46
CA PHE A 24 -7.34 21.13 -4.80
C PHE A 24 -7.75 21.66 -3.43
N LEU A 25 -6.81 22.14 -2.61
CA LEU A 25 -7.10 22.77 -1.32
C LEU A 25 -8.01 23.99 -1.46
N ASN A 26 -7.77 24.83 -2.47
CA ASN A 26 -8.61 25.99 -2.78
C ASN A 26 -10.02 25.57 -3.19
N GLU A 27 -10.16 24.56 -4.06
CA GLU A 27 -11.48 24.04 -4.47
C GLU A 27 -12.25 23.42 -3.28
N LEU A 28 -11.54 22.82 -2.32
CA LEU A 28 -12.09 22.27 -1.09
C LEU A 28 -12.32 23.33 0.00
N ASN A 29 -11.90 24.59 -0.20
CA ASN A 29 -11.88 25.64 0.82
C ASN A 29 -11.22 25.20 2.14
N CYS A 30 -10.12 24.45 2.03
CA CYS A 30 -9.38 23.91 3.16
C CYS A 30 -7.99 24.56 3.25
N SER A 31 -7.50 24.78 4.47
CA SER A 31 -6.17 25.38 4.68
C SER A 31 -5.00 24.39 4.52
N GLY A 32 -5.30 23.09 4.37
CA GLY A 32 -4.33 22.01 4.23
C GLY A 32 -5.00 20.65 4.45
N PHE A 33 -4.27 19.57 4.14
CA PHE A 33 -4.70 18.20 4.41
C PHE A 33 -4.50 17.82 5.88
N ASP A 34 -5.40 16.99 6.41
CA ASP A 34 -5.28 16.47 7.78
C ASP A 34 -4.18 15.42 7.91
N VAL A 35 -4.09 14.54 6.92
CA VAL A 35 -3.20 13.38 6.89
C VAL A 35 -2.62 13.26 5.49
N ILE A 36 -1.31 13.05 5.42
CA ILE A 36 -0.61 12.67 4.20
C ILE A 36 0.04 11.32 4.43
N LEU A 37 -0.25 10.37 3.55
CA LEU A 37 0.43 9.08 3.49
C LEU A 37 1.45 9.11 2.35
N ASN A 38 2.74 9.15 2.70
CA ASN A 38 3.82 9.30 1.74
C ASN A 38 4.52 7.96 1.44
N CYS A 39 4.85 7.78 0.16
CA CYS A 39 5.78 6.77 -0.35
C CYS A 39 6.78 7.35 -1.37
N LEU A 40 6.76 8.67 -1.58
CA LEU A 40 7.58 9.39 -2.57
C LEU A 40 8.86 9.92 -1.91
N ILE A 41 9.84 10.28 -2.74
CA ILE A 41 11.19 10.69 -2.32
C ILE A 41 11.52 12.11 -2.79
N GLY A 42 12.62 12.68 -2.29
CA GLY A 42 13.15 13.97 -2.71
C GLY A 42 12.20 15.13 -2.39
N ASP A 43 12.08 16.06 -3.35
CA ASP A 43 11.29 17.29 -3.18
C ASP A 43 9.82 17.04 -2.85
N PHE A 44 9.26 15.87 -3.22
CA PHE A 44 7.91 15.47 -2.84
C PHE A 44 7.70 15.45 -1.33
N ILE A 45 8.71 15.09 -0.53
CA ILE A 45 8.58 15.01 0.94
C ILE A 45 8.33 16.41 1.50
N SER A 46 9.24 17.35 1.22
CA SER A 46 9.16 18.71 1.76
C SER A 46 7.93 19.47 1.24
N LEU A 47 7.57 19.29 -0.03
CA LEU A 47 6.39 19.93 -0.63
C LEU A 47 5.09 19.34 -0.08
N SER A 48 5.03 18.02 0.14
CA SER A 48 3.88 17.38 0.78
C SER A 48 3.66 17.89 2.20
N MET A 49 4.72 18.06 3.00
CA MET A 49 4.60 18.63 4.35
C MET A 49 4.00 20.04 4.37
N LYS A 50 4.33 20.86 3.38
CA LYS A 50 3.75 22.21 3.24
C LYS A 50 2.24 22.20 2.97
N LEU A 51 1.71 21.09 2.44
CA LEU A 51 0.28 20.92 2.16
C LEU A 51 -0.53 20.48 3.39
N LEU A 52 0.11 20.16 4.53
CA LEU A 52 -0.59 19.82 5.76
C LEU A 52 -1.15 21.05 6.46
N LYS A 53 -2.30 20.89 7.12
CA LYS A 53 -2.79 21.87 8.11
C LYS A 53 -1.89 21.89 9.36
N SER A 54 -2.05 22.89 10.22
CA SER A 54 -1.39 22.88 11.53
C SER A 54 -1.88 21.72 12.39
N GLY A 55 -0.96 21.01 13.05
CA GLY A 55 -1.23 19.75 13.74
C GLY A 55 -1.55 18.56 12.82
N GLY A 56 -1.29 18.70 11.51
CA GLY A 56 -1.47 17.63 10.54
C GLY A 56 -0.51 16.45 10.77
N LYS A 57 -0.84 15.29 10.20
CA LYS A 57 -0.06 14.05 10.35
C LYS A 57 0.59 13.66 9.02
N PHE A 58 1.91 13.63 9.00
CA PHE A 58 2.69 13.07 7.92
C PHE A 58 3.06 11.62 8.27
N ILE A 59 2.62 10.67 7.45
CA ILE A 59 2.88 9.24 7.63
C ILE A 59 3.81 8.78 6.52
N GLU A 60 5.05 8.50 6.86
CA GLU A 60 6.08 7.98 5.96
C GLU A 60 6.05 6.45 5.94
N LEU A 61 5.69 5.86 4.79
CA LEU A 61 5.78 4.42 4.54
C LEU A 61 7.10 4.03 3.87
N GLY A 62 7.80 4.99 3.26
CA GLY A 62 9.10 4.80 2.64
C GLY A 62 10.17 4.46 3.67
N LYS A 63 11.10 3.58 3.26
CA LYS A 63 12.30 3.27 4.05
C LYS A 63 13.51 4.13 3.66
N ARG A 64 13.34 5.06 2.72
CA ARG A 64 14.40 5.91 2.16
C ARG A 64 14.12 7.36 2.52
N GLU A 65 15.20 8.14 2.74
CA GLU A 65 15.12 9.58 3.00
C GLU A 65 14.19 9.97 4.16
N ILE A 66 14.12 9.10 5.17
CA ILE A 66 13.42 9.37 6.42
C ILE A 66 14.10 10.57 7.08
N LEU A 67 13.32 11.63 7.33
CA LEU A 67 13.82 12.81 8.01
C LEU A 67 14.08 12.54 9.49
N ILE A 68 15.16 13.14 9.99
CA ILE A 68 15.43 13.28 11.42
C ILE A 68 14.70 14.52 11.97
N GLU A 69 14.52 14.57 13.28
CA GLU A 69 13.73 15.60 13.96
C GLU A 69 14.25 17.02 13.66
N GLU A 70 15.58 17.20 13.60
CA GLU A 70 16.19 18.49 13.33
C GLU A 70 15.86 19.04 11.94
N ASP A 71 15.76 18.16 10.94
CA ASP A 71 15.42 18.57 9.57
C ASP A 71 13.92 18.76 9.41
N LEU A 72 13.10 17.96 10.09
CA LEU A 72 11.65 18.15 10.16
C LEU A 72 11.31 19.54 10.73
N CYS A 73 11.89 19.90 11.87
CA CYS A 73 11.63 21.18 12.54
C CYS A 73 12.03 22.40 11.67
N LYS A 74 13.01 22.26 10.77
CA LYS A 74 13.35 23.32 9.79
C LYS A 74 12.29 23.50 8.71
N ILE A 75 11.52 22.45 8.41
CA ILE A 75 10.46 22.47 7.40
C ILE A 75 9.14 22.92 8.03
N ARG A 76 8.73 22.24 9.10
CA ARG A 76 7.47 22.43 9.83
C ARG A 76 7.65 21.90 11.27
N ASP A 77 7.56 22.77 12.27
CA ASP A 77 7.63 22.42 13.69
C ASP A 77 6.26 22.16 14.33
N ASP A 78 5.18 22.38 13.58
CA ASP A 78 3.79 22.30 14.04
C ASP A 78 3.03 21.05 13.53
N ILE A 79 3.75 20.07 12.94
CA ILE A 79 3.16 18.83 12.42
C ILE A 79 3.68 17.60 13.16
N TYR A 80 2.91 16.50 13.09
CA TYR A 80 3.34 15.20 13.56
C TYR A 80 3.90 14.37 12.41
N TYR A 81 5.10 13.82 12.58
CA TYR A 81 5.76 12.94 11.62
C TYR A 81 5.86 11.52 12.17
N TYR A 82 5.30 10.55 11.45
CA TYR A 82 5.28 9.15 11.83
C TYR A 82 5.97 8.32 10.76
N THR A 83 6.94 7.50 11.15
CA THR A 83 7.52 6.47 10.28
C THR A 83 6.88 5.14 10.61
N ILE A 84 6.23 4.51 9.62
CA ILE A 84 5.57 3.21 9.84
C ILE A 84 6.37 2.12 9.15
N ALA A 85 7.07 1.34 9.97
CA ALA A 85 7.64 0.06 9.56
C ALA A 85 6.61 -1.05 9.82
N PHE A 86 5.73 -1.29 8.86
CA PHE A 86 4.61 -2.23 9.02
C PHE A 86 5.07 -3.65 9.39
N ASP A 87 6.21 -4.09 8.83
CA ASP A 87 6.86 -5.36 9.16
C ASP A 87 7.16 -5.49 10.67
N LYS A 88 7.73 -4.45 11.29
CA LYS A 88 7.98 -4.44 12.73
C LYS A 88 6.70 -4.41 13.56
N VAL A 89 5.71 -3.62 13.14
CA VAL A 89 4.43 -3.52 13.85
C VAL A 89 3.74 -4.89 13.92
N VAL A 90 3.80 -5.66 12.83
CA VAL A 90 3.25 -7.02 12.78
C VAL A 90 4.01 -7.96 13.71
N GLU A 91 5.35 -7.92 13.70
CA GLU A 91 6.19 -8.74 14.58
C GLU A 91 5.97 -8.44 16.07
N GLU A 92 5.86 -7.17 16.44
CA GLU A 92 5.70 -6.72 17.82
C GLU A 92 4.27 -6.89 18.35
N ASN A 93 3.25 -6.84 17.47
CA ASN A 93 1.84 -6.86 17.85
C ASN A 93 1.01 -7.87 17.03
N PRO A 94 1.30 -9.18 17.14
CA PRO A 94 0.63 -10.20 16.32
C PRO A 94 -0.88 -10.30 16.57
N ASN A 95 -1.34 -10.07 17.80
CA ASN A 95 -2.77 -10.08 18.13
C ASN A 95 -3.52 -8.92 17.45
N TRP A 96 -2.92 -7.73 17.41
CA TRP A 96 -3.48 -6.59 16.70
C TRP A 96 -3.56 -6.87 15.19
N PHE A 97 -2.50 -7.45 14.61
CA PHE A 97 -2.46 -7.81 13.21
C PHE A 97 -3.52 -8.87 12.84
N ASN A 98 -3.69 -9.90 13.67
CA ASN A 98 -4.75 -10.90 13.48
C ASN A 98 -6.15 -10.26 13.48
N ASN A 99 -6.42 -9.35 14.42
CA ASN A 99 -7.70 -8.63 14.45
C ASN A 99 -7.90 -7.75 13.20
N LEU A 100 -6.84 -7.12 12.71
CA LEU A 100 -6.88 -6.36 11.46
C LEU A 100 -7.19 -7.26 10.26
N CYS A 101 -6.54 -8.43 10.17
CA CYS A 101 -6.80 -9.42 9.11
C CYS A 101 -8.24 -9.94 9.13
N ASN A 102 -8.78 -10.23 10.32
CA ASN A 102 -10.17 -10.67 10.48
C ASN A 102 -11.14 -9.59 9.99
N LYS A 103 -10.91 -8.33 10.39
CA LYS A 103 -11.71 -7.21 9.90
C LYS A 103 -11.65 -7.07 8.38
N ILE A 104 -10.45 -7.16 7.80
CA ILE A 104 -10.30 -7.10 6.33
C ILE A 104 -11.05 -8.26 5.66
N ALA A 105 -11.05 -9.46 6.25
CA ALA A 105 -11.82 -10.59 5.73
C ALA A 105 -13.33 -10.32 5.77
N GLU A 106 -13.84 -9.80 6.88
CA GLU A 106 -15.25 -9.37 7.01
C GLU A 106 -15.61 -8.28 5.97
N ASP A 107 -14.76 -7.27 5.82
CA ASP A 107 -14.94 -6.18 4.84
C ASP A 107 -14.85 -6.69 3.37
N ILE A 108 -14.19 -7.83 3.13
CA ILE A 108 -14.20 -8.48 1.80
C ILE A 108 -15.49 -9.27 1.60
N GLU A 109 -15.93 -10.02 2.61
CA GLU A 109 -17.15 -10.83 2.57
C GLU A 109 -18.40 -9.98 2.40
N ASP A 110 -18.45 -8.80 3.03
CA ASP A 110 -19.57 -7.86 2.93
C ASP A 110 -19.51 -6.95 1.67
N GLY A 111 -18.42 -7.02 0.90
CA GLY A 111 -18.23 -6.23 -0.32
C GLY A 111 -17.85 -4.77 -0.07
N THR A 112 -17.35 -4.41 1.11
CA THR A 112 -16.77 -3.08 1.39
C THR A 112 -15.41 -2.91 0.71
N ILE A 113 -14.57 -3.95 0.75
CA ILE A 113 -13.25 -4.00 0.12
C ILE A 113 -13.30 -4.92 -1.10
N TYR A 114 -12.89 -4.38 -2.25
CA TYR A 114 -12.76 -5.12 -3.49
C TYR A 114 -11.30 -5.41 -3.80
N PRO A 115 -10.98 -6.57 -4.40
CA PRO A 115 -9.61 -6.88 -4.81
C PRO A 115 -9.12 -5.86 -5.85
N VAL A 116 -7.86 -5.46 -5.72
CA VAL A 116 -7.17 -4.67 -6.75
C VAL A 116 -6.95 -5.52 -8.01
N PRO A 117 -6.77 -4.90 -9.20
CA PRO A 117 -6.45 -5.65 -10.41
C PRO A 117 -5.24 -6.57 -10.20
N ILE A 118 -5.33 -7.81 -10.69
CA ILE A 118 -4.29 -8.83 -10.55
C ILE A 118 -3.68 -9.11 -11.92
N SER A 119 -2.35 -9.04 -12.01
CA SER A 119 -1.57 -9.54 -13.14
C SER A 119 -1.00 -10.91 -12.76
N LEU A 120 -1.55 -11.97 -13.34
CA LEU A 120 -1.24 -13.36 -12.99
C LEU A 120 -0.18 -13.94 -13.93
N PHE A 121 0.84 -14.57 -13.36
CA PHE A 121 1.87 -15.31 -14.08
C PHE A 121 1.94 -16.73 -13.52
N ASN A 122 1.85 -17.74 -14.38
CA ASN A 122 1.86 -19.12 -13.92
C ASN A 122 3.28 -19.62 -13.70
N MET A 123 3.56 -20.14 -12.51
CA MET A 123 4.87 -20.71 -12.16
C MET A 123 5.28 -21.88 -13.07
N HIS A 124 4.31 -22.60 -13.65
CA HIS A 124 4.54 -23.76 -14.50
C HIS A 124 4.76 -23.41 -15.99
N ASP A 125 4.52 -22.17 -16.39
CA ASP A 125 4.86 -21.73 -17.74
C ASP A 125 6.38 -21.59 -17.86
N GLU A 126 6.93 -21.89 -19.04
CA GLU A 126 8.38 -21.93 -19.32
C GLU A 126 9.13 -20.70 -18.77
N ASN A 127 8.53 -19.52 -18.88
CA ASN A 127 9.11 -18.25 -18.43
C ASN A 127 8.28 -17.52 -17.36
N GLY A 128 7.22 -18.13 -16.80
CA GLY A 128 6.22 -17.38 -16.03
C GLY A 128 6.77 -16.65 -14.80
N ILE A 129 7.70 -17.26 -14.06
CA ILE A 129 8.39 -16.58 -12.95
C ILE A 129 9.19 -15.36 -13.46
N SER A 130 10.03 -15.58 -14.48
CA SER A 130 10.92 -14.54 -15.03
C SER A 130 10.13 -13.38 -15.64
N ASP A 131 9.06 -13.69 -16.38
CA ASP A 131 8.17 -12.71 -16.97
C ASP A 131 7.43 -11.91 -15.91
N GLY A 132 6.99 -12.55 -14.82
CA GLY A 132 6.38 -11.89 -13.67
C GLY A 132 7.33 -10.88 -13.01
N PHE A 133 8.58 -11.27 -12.74
CA PHE A 133 9.58 -10.35 -12.18
C PHE A 133 9.94 -9.22 -13.14
N ARG A 134 10.07 -9.51 -14.44
CA ARG A 134 10.35 -8.50 -15.46
C ARG A 134 9.20 -7.51 -15.61
N TYR A 135 7.96 -7.98 -15.50
CA TYR A 135 6.76 -7.15 -15.49
C TYR A 135 6.72 -6.25 -14.25
N LEU A 136 7.03 -6.79 -13.07
CA LEU A 136 7.16 -6.03 -11.83
C LEU A 136 8.22 -4.93 -11.94
N GLN A 137 9.40 -5.26 -12.46
CA GLN A 137 10.54 -4.34 -12.58
C GLN A 137 10.25 -3.11 -13.46
N LYS A 138 9.39 -3.25 -14.48
CA LYS A 138 8.98 -2.11 -15.33
C LYS A 138 8.18 -1.06 -14.57
N ALA A 139 7.63 -1.37 -13.39
CA ALA A 139 6.83 -0.46 -12.56
C ALA A 139 5.65 0.19 -13.31
N GLN A 140 5.09 -0.52 -14.30
CA GLN A 140 3.94 -0.09 -15.11
C GLN A 140 2.65 -0.85 -14.76
N HIS A 141 2.71 -1.74 -13.77
CA HIS A 141 1.58 -2.55 -13.34
C HIS A 141 0.62 -1.72 -12.48
N ILE A 142 -0.67 -1.98 -12.64
CA ILE A 142 -1.72 -1.46 -11.76
C ILE A 142 -2.21 -2.63 -10.91
N GLY A 143 -2.23 -2.44 -9.59
CA GLY A 143 -2.63 -3.48 -8.65
C GLY A 143 -1.48 -4.44 -8.30
N LYS A 144 -1.77 -5.74 -8.22
CA LYS A 144 -0.84 -6.75 -7.70
C LYS A 144 -0.32 -7.66 -8.80
N VAL A 145 1.00 -7.88 -8.85
CA VAL A 145 1.62 -8.96 -9.64
C VAL A 145 1.65 -10.22 -8.78
N VAL A 146 1.07 -11.31 -9.29
CA VAL A 146 0.95 -12.60 -8.59
C VAL A 146 1.57 -13.69 -9.43
N ILE A 147 2.49 -14.44 -8.84
CA ILE A 147 2.96 -15.71 -9.41
C ILE A 147 2.05 -16.80 -8.84
N SER A 148 1.14 -17.31 -9.65
CA SER A 148 0.30 -18.45 -9.26
C SER A 148 1.10 -19.73 -9.36
N ASN A 149 1.15 -20.46 -8.25
CA ASN A 149 1.44 -21.88 -8.27
C ASN A 149 0.09 -22.57 -8.12
N LEU A 150 -0.53 -22.96 -9.24
CA LEU A 150 -1.65 -23.88 -9.23
C LEU A 150 -1.11 -25.27 -8.92
N SER A 151 -0.52 -25.44 -7.73
CA SER A 151 -0.37 -26.76 -7.18
C SER A 151 -1.79 -27.22 -6.92
N SER A 152 -2.13 -28.27 -7.62
CA SER A 152 -3.02 -29.34 -7.24
C SER A 152 -2.94 -29.81 -5.78
N VAL A 153 -2.92 -28.91 -4.78
CA VAL A 153 -3.24 -29.29 -3.40
C VAL A 153 -4.66 -29.90 -3.35
N PHE A 154 -5.48 -29.63 -4.38
CA PHE A 154 -6.74 -30.30 -4.66
C PHE A 154 -6.90 -30.86 -6.09
N SER A 155 -5.83 -31.23 -6.83
CA SER A 155 -6.04 -32.17 -7.96
C SER A 155 -5.95 -33.58 -7.44
N SER A 156 -7.03 -34.05 -6.83
CA SER A 156 -7.27 -35.47 -6.59
C SER A 156 -7.53 -36.18 -7.94
N ASP A 157 -6.52 -36.23 -8.82
CA ASP A 157 -6.47 -37.24 -9.89
C ASP A 157 -5.88 -38.56 -9.38
N TYR A 158 -5.39 -38.58 -8.14
CA TYR A 158 -5.18 -39.82 -7.42
C TYR A 158 -6.53 -40.32 -6.90
N LYS A 159 -7.05 -41.41 -7.51
CA LYS A 159 -8.03 -42.30 -6.86
C LYS A 159 -7.34 -43.01 -5.70
N GLU A 160 -7.01 -42.29 -4.65
CA GLU A 160 -6.42 -42.86 -3.45
C GLU A 160 -7.37 -42.64 -2.27
N THR A 161 -7.50 -43.68 -1.46
CA THR A 161 -8.31 -43.65 -0.23
C THR A 161 -7.38 -43.28 0.92
N TYR A 162 -7.64 -42.16 1.58
CA TYR A 162 -6.91 -41.73 2.76
C TYR A 162 -7.73 -42.05 4.01
N VAL A 163 -7.09 -42.62 5.03
CA VAL A 163 -7.69 -42.85 6.36
C VAL A 163 -6.99 -41.96 7.36
N ILE A 164 -7.73 -41.04 7.98
CA ILE A 164 -7.25 -40.22 9.09
C ILE A 164 -7.81 -40.82 10.37
N THR A 165 -6.94 -41.34 11.23
CA THR A 165 -7.33 -41.76 12.59
C THR A 165 -6.96 -40.65 13.57
N GLY A 166 -7.88 -40.30 14.47
CA GLY A 166 -7.67 -39.25 15.48
C GLY A 166 -7.87 -37.80 14.99
N GLY A 167 -8.47 -37.56 13.82
CA GLY A 167 -8.67 -36.20 13.26
C GLY A 167 -9.68 -35.31 13.99
N MET A 168 -10.14 -35.72 15.17
CA MET A 168 -11.03 -34.96 16.06
C MET A 168 -10.40 -34.75 17.44
N GLY A 169 -9.08 -34.97 17.56
CA GLY A 169 -8.30 -34.67 18.76
C GLY A 169 -7.96 -33.20 18.89
#